data_AF-A0A382SYJ4-F1
#
_entry.id   AF-A0A382SYJ4-F1
#
_cell.length_a   1.000
_cell.length_b   1.000
_cell.length_c   1.000
_cell.angle_alpha   90.00
_cell.angle_beta   90.00
_cell.angle_gamma   90.00
#
_symmetry.space_group_name_H-M   'P 1'
#
loop_
_entity.id
_entity.type
_entity.pdbx_description
1 polymer ?
#
loop_
_entity_poly.entity_id
_entity_poly.type
_entity_poly.pdbx_seq_one_letter_code
_entity_poly.pdbx_strand_id
1 'polypeptide(L)'
;PHQEAVLQYLMALDMKSRPMRELSGMGGEFLGGIVNPFGWIGGWISIYVDDSPLWENIAKVAQKDPDKAGEFLEDNLNLIPVAFNVEVKSPLRLAAFLTSIKAMVMSAAPGSVKWETREHNKKSYVAITSEESREKLAAYYAITRGMLTISLNEKLIQRVIDRSLDDKADQPKAASLMPGRSIGVRVQREALALLETISREQLVSEMQRKSWDNLPILNEWKKRGVSPVEFHARHWHTRLICPGGGTYRWNEKDQTMESTVFGHPDRPRENFPPTAHPMHGIREVRFGLTFEHDGLRAQGEVLRD
;
A
#
# COMPACT_ATOMS: atom_id res chain seq x y z
N PRO A 1 -6.31 -12.27 -2.62
CA PRO A 1 -5.62 -11.32 -3.53
C PRO A 1 -6.43 -11.20 -4.82
N HIS A 2 -6.43 -10.05 -5.50
CA HIS A 2 -7.15 -9.86 -6.77
C HIS A 2 -6.50 -8.75 -7.61
N GLN A 3 -6.76 -8.76 -8.91
CA GLN A 3 -6.06 -7.93 -9.89
C GLN A 3 -6.41 -6.45 -9.80
N GLU A 4 -7.64 -6.12 -9.40
CA GLU A 4 -8.14 -4.73 -9.29
C GLU A 4 -7.58 -3.94 -8.09
N ALA A 5 -6.88 -4.60 -7.15
CA ALA A 5 -6.32 -3.92 -5.98
C ALA A 5 -5.13 -3.04 -6.38
N VAL A 6 -5.19 -1.73 -6.11
CA VAL A 6 -4.12 -0.77 -6.43
C VAL A 6 -2.88 -0.96 -5.57
N LEU A 7 -3.07 -1.45 -4.34
CA LEU A 7 -1.99 -1.89 -3.44
C LEU A 7 -2.37 -3.22 -2.81
N GLN A 8 -1.43 -4.15 -2.76
CA GLN A 8 -1.64 -5.46 -2.16
C GLN A 8 -0.42 -5.94 -1.41
N TYR A 9 -0.66 -6.44 -0.20
CA TYR A 9 0.29 -7.09 0.67
C TYR A 9 -0.21 -8.51 0.97
N LEU A 10 0.67 -9.51 0.87
CA LEU A 10 0.39 -10.89 1.24
C LEU A 10 1.53 -11.42 2.11
N MET A 11 1.18 -12.22 3.11
CA MET A 11 2.14 -12.91 3.95
C MET A 11 1.71 -14.36 4.15
N ALA A 12 2.64 -15.29 3.96
CA ALA A 12 2.49 -16.68 4.36
C ALA A 12 2.62 -16.79 5.90
N LEU A 13 1.73 -17.57 6.50
CA LEU A 13 1.66 -17.78 7.94
C LEU A 13 2.05 -19.22 8.30
N ASP A 14 2.97 -19.33 9.25
CA ASP A 14 3.21 -20.58 9.96
C ASP A 14 2.50 -20.55 11.32
N MET A 15 1.34 -21.20 11.38
CA MET A 15 0.55 -21.34 12.60
C MET A 15 1.25 -22.16 13.70
N LYS A 16 2.34 -22.86 13.40
CA LYS A 16 3.15 -23.60 14.38
C LYS A 16 4.31 -22.78 14.94
N SER A 17 4.60 -21.63 14.33
CA SER A 17 5.65 -20.73 14.80
C SER A 17 5.40 -20.27 16.25
N ARG A 18 6.48 -19.90 16.95
CA ARG A 18 6.39 -19.43 18.34
C ARG A 18 5.42 -18.24 18.49
N PRO A 19 5.50 -17.16 17.67
CA PRO A 19 4.58 -16.04 17.79
C PRO A 19 3.11 -16.44 17.62
N MET A 20 2.81 -17.36 16.68
CA MET A 20 1.42 -17.80 16.45
C MET A 20 0.90 -18.70 17.57
N ARG A 21 1.76 -19.50 18.22
CA ARG A 21 1.38 -20.27 19.41
C ARG A 21 1.12 -19.37 20.61
N GLU A 22 1.96 -18.34 20.82
CA GLU A 22 1.77 -17.33 21.86
C GLU A 22 0.47 -16.56 21.64
N LEU A 23 0.22 -16.07 20.41
CA LEU A 23 -1.04 -15.43 20.04
C LEU A 23 -2.24 -16.35 20.29
N SER A 24 -2.14 -17.64 19.94
CA SER A 24 -3.21 -18.62 20.18
C SER A 24 -3.46 -18.88 21.67
N GLY A 25 -2.42 -18.82 22.51
CA GLY A 25 -2.55 -18.90 23.97
C GLY A 25 -3.31 -17.69 24.53
N MET A 26 -2.87 -16.49 24.16
CA MET A 26 -3.54 -15.22 24.57
C MET A 26 -5.00 -15.18 24.11
N GLY A 27 -5.28 -15.59 22.87
CA GLY A 27 -6.64 -15.66 22.35
C GLY A 27 -7.50 -16.68 23.10
N GLY A 28 -6.89 -17.78 23.57
CA GLY A 28 -7.58 -18.80 24.35
C GLY A 28 -8.03 -18.25 25.69
N GLU A 29 -7.15 -17.54 26.40
CA GLU A 29 -7.48 -16.83 27.64
C GLU A 29 -8.57 -15.78 27.42
N PHE A 30 -8.40 -14.93 26.39
CA PHE A 30 -9.34 -13.86 26.06
C PHE A 30 -10.75 -14.39 25.72
N LEU A 31 -10.86 -15.52 25.03
CA LEU A 31 -12.13 -16.12 24.65
C LEU A 31 -12.66 -17.14 25.67
N GLY A 32 -12.22 -17.07 26.93
CA GLY A 32 -12.78 -17.89 28.01
C GLY A 32 -12.29 -19.34 28.03
N GLY A 33 -11.02 -19.56 27.70
CA GLY A 33 -10.35 -20.87 27.77
C GLY A 33 -10.53 -21.75 26.53
N ILE A 34 -10.94 -21.18 25.38
CA ILE A 34 -11.09 -21.96 24.13
C ILE A 34 -9.72 -22.47 23.70
N VAL A 35 -9.61 -23.80 23.52
CA VAL A 35 -8.40 -24.43 23.00
C VAL A 35 -8.25 -24.11 21.51
N ASN A 36 -7.12 -23.52 21.14
CA ASN A 36 -6.75 -23.21 19.75
C ASN A 36 -7.83 -22.38 19.00
N PRO A 37 -8.15 -21.15 19.48
CA PRO A 37 -9.21 -20.32 18.91
C PRO A 37 -8.94 -19.90 17.46
N PHE A 38 -7.67 -19.85 17.07
CA PHE A 38 -7.24 -19.53 15.70
C PHE A 38 -6.99 -20.78 14.84
N GLY A 39 -7.46 -21.95 15.29
CA GLY A 39 -7.34 -23.21 14.58
C GLY A 39 -8.06 -23.27 13.23
N TRP A 40 -8.77 -22.21 12.85
CA TRP A 40 -9.42 -22.01 11.55
C TRP A 40 -8.57 -21.26 10.53
N ILE A 41 -7.53 -20.53 10.98
CA ILE A 41 -6.64 -19.73 10.12
C ILE A 41 -5.79 -20.66 9.26
N GLY A 42 -5.75 -20.39 7.96
CA GLY A 42 -4.95 -21.08 6.96
C GLY A 42 -3.47 -20.70 6.99
N GLY A 43 -2.84 -20.76 5.83
CA GLY A 43 -1.42 -20.52 5.62
C GLY A 43 -1.09 -19.13 5.10
N TRP A 44 -2.04 -18.19 4.98
CA TRP A 44 -1.74 -16.83 4.58
C TRP A 44 -2.79 -15.79 5.01
N ILE A 45 -2.35 -14.52 5.05
CA ILE A 45 -3.18 -13.31 5.20
C ILE A 45 -2.85 -12.31 4.10
N SER A 46 -3.79 -11.42 3.76
CA SER A 46 -3.51 -10.29 2.87
C SER A 46 -4.17 -9.01 3.37
N ILE A 47 -3.51 -7.89 3.15
CA ILE A 47 -4.13 -6.56 3.20
C ILE A 47 -4.12 -6.02 1.78
N TYR A 48 -5.21 -5.42 1.34
CA TYR A 48 -5.24 -4.76 0.05
C TYR A 48 -6.06 -3.48 0.09
N VAL A 49 -5.80 -2.64 -0.89
CA VAL A 49 -6.46 -1.36 -1.12
C VAL A 49 -7.00 -1.37 -2.54
N ASP A 50 -8.29 -1.07 -2.69
CA ASP A 50 -8.93 -0.90 -4.01
C ASP A 50 -8.85 0.55 -4.48
N ASP A 51 -9.02 0.76 -5.79
CA ASP A 51 -9.27 2.09 -6.31
C ASP A 51 -10.58 2.67 -5.75
N SER A 52 -10.59 3.99 -5.55
CA SER A 52 -11.71 4.71 -4.96
C SER A 52 -11.65 6.20 -5.28
N PRO A 53 -12.80 6.84 -5.56
CA PRO A 53 -12.91 8.30 -5.63
C PRO A 53 -12.44 9.02 -4.34
N LEU A 54 -12.36 8.31 -3.21
CA LEU A 54 -11.80 8.84 -1.97
C LEU A 54 -10.39 9.40 -2.17
N TRP A 55 -9.56 8.75 -3.00
CA TRP A 55 -8.17 9.15 -3.23
C TRP A 55 -8.05 10.54 -3.86
N GLU A 56 -8.91 10.86 -4.82
CA GLU A 56 -8.96 12.21 -5.41
C GLU A 56 -9.40 13.26 -4.39
N ASN A 57 -10.32 12.91 -3.49
CA ASN A 57 -10.78 13.83 -2.46
C ASN A 57 -9.67 14.13 -1.45
N ILE A 58 -8.94 13.10 -1.00
CA ILE A 58 -7.77 13.27 -0.13
C ILE A 58 -6.71 14.13 -0.82
N ALA A 59 -6.40 13.87 -2.09
CA ALA A 59 -5.46 14.67 -2.86
C ALA A 59 -5.88 16.15 -2.92
N LYS A 60 -7.17 16.43 -3.17
CA LYS A 60 -7.71 17.80 -3.21
C LYS A 60 -7.64 18.49 -1.84
N VAL A 61 -7.85 17.77 -0.74
CA VAL A 61 -7.71 18.29 0.61
C VAL A 61 -6.23 18.59 0.91
N ALA A 62 -5.34 17.61 0.67
CA ALA A 62 -3.91 17.75 0.91
C ALA A 62 -3.28 18.89 0.10
N GLN A 63 -3.75 19.14 -1.12
CA GLN A 63 -3.29 20.28 -1.94
C GLN A 63 -3.67 21.65 -1.35
N LYS A 64 -4.79 21.74 -0.63
CA LYS A 64 -5.24 23.00 -0.02
C LYS A 64 -4.63 23.19 1.37
N ASP A 65 -4.55 22.11 2.14
CA ASP A 65 -4.13 22.09 3.52
C ASP A 65 -3.63 20.67 3.88
N PRO A 66 -2.30 20.42 3.81
CA PRO A 66 -1.72 19.11 4.07
C PRO A 66 -2.09 18.54 5.44
N ASP A 67 -2.22 19.40 6.46
CA ASP A 67 -2.50 18.97 7.83
C ASP A 67 -3.94 18.43 7.99
N LYS A 68 -4.87 18.85 7.12
CA LYS A 68 -6.27 18.39 7.13
C LYS A 68 -6.52 17.07 6.40
N ALA A 69 -5.52 16.55 5.68
CA ALA A 69 -5.68 15.27 5.01
C ALA A 69 -5.90 14.12 6.00
N GLY A 70 -5.28 14.19 7.18
CA GLY A 70 -5.47 13.24 8.27
C GLY A 70 -6.88 13.28 8.85
N GLU A 71 -7.36 14.48 9.24
CA GLU A 71 -8.72 14.69 9.74
C GLU A 71 -9.77 14.21 8.74
N PHE A 72 -9.58 14.52 7.45
CA PHE A 72 -10.48 14.04 6.40
C PHE A 72 -10.52 12.51 6.32
N LEU A 73 -9.40 11.82 6.49
CA LEU A 73 -9.35 10.35 6.50
C LEU A 73 -10.07 9.78 7.73
N GLU A 74 -9.88 10.38 8.90
CA GLU A 74 -10.55 9.98 10.15
C GLU A 74 -12.08 10.12 10.03
N ASP A 75 -12.55 11.22 9.45
CA ASP A 75 -13.98 11.47 9.20
C ASP A 75 -14.58 10.51 8.16
N ASN A 76 -13.74 9.86 7.34
CA ASN A 76 -14.14 9.02 6.21
C ASN A 76 -13.59 7.59 6.31
N LEU A 77 -13.28 7.09 7.51
CA LEU A 77 -12.74 5.73 7.74
C LEU A 77 -13.60 4.64 7.09
N ASN A 78 -14.91 4.80 7.08
CA ASN A 78 -15.88 3.87 6.47
C ASN A 78 -15.85 3.87 4.92
N LEU A 79 -15.21 4.86 4.29
CA LEU A 79 -15.04 4.93 2.84
C LEU A 79 -13.67 4.43 2.40
N ILE A 80 -12.73 4.23 3.32
CA ILE A 80 -11.40 3.73 3.00
C ILE A 80 -11.55 2.33 2.38
N PRO A 81 -11.10 2.13 1.13
CA PRO A 81 -11.30 0.88 0.40
C PRO A 81 -10.22 -0.15 0.77
N VAL A 82 -10.00 -0.36 2.08
CA VAL A 82 -9.05 -1.34 2.62
C VAL A 82 -9.81 -2.59 3.05
N ALA A 83 -9.23 -3.74 2.75
CA ALA A 83 -9.70 -5.02 3.28
C ALA A 83 -8.57 -5.89 3.81
N PHE A 84 -8.90 -6.63 4.86
CA PHE A 84 -8.07 -7.68 5.44
C PHE A 84 -8.67 -9.03 5.11
N ASN A 85 -7.88 -9.91 4.49
CA ASN A 85 -8.26 -11.29 4.21
C ASN A 85 -7.46 -12.26 5.05
N VAL A 86 -8.14 -13.32 5.49
CA VAL A 86 -7.54 -14.49 6.15
C VAL A 86 -7.97 -15.73 5.40
N GLU A 87 -7.02 -16.60 5.04
CA GLU A 87 -7.37 -17.93 4.53
C GLU A 87 -8.08 -18.76 5.60
N VAL A 88 -9.14 -19.46 5.21
CA VAL A 88 -9.95 -20.30 6.10
C VAL A 88 -9.70 -21.76 5.77
N LYS A 89 -8.93 -22.47 6.62
CA LYS A 89 -8.71 -23.92 6.47
C LYS A 89 -9.82 -24.78 7.08
N SER A 90 -10.66 -24.20 7.95
CA SER A 90 -11.76 -24.93 8.61
C SER A 90 -12.97 -24.02 8.83
N PRO A 91 -13.97 -24.06 7.92
CA PRO A 91 -15.19 -23.24 8.03
C PRO A 91 -15.97 -23.48 9.33
N LEU A 92 -16.03 -24.72 9.79
CA LEU A 92 -16.72 -25.06 11.04
C LEU A 92 -16.06 -24.41 12.27
N ARG A 93 -14.73 -24.43 12.35
CA ARG A 93 -13.99 -23.78 13.44
C ARG A 93 -14.10 -22.26 13.36
N LEU A 94 -14.14 -21.70 12.15
CA LEU A 94 -14.40 -20.27 11.96
C LEU A 94 -15.81 -19.91 12.46
N ALA A 95 -16.83 -20.71 12.13
CA ALA A 95 -18.18 -20.47 12.62
C ALA A 95 -18.24 -20.46 14.16
N ALA A 96 -17.61 -21.45 14.81
CA ALA A 96 -17.52 -21.49 16.27
C ALA A 96 -16.82 -20.23 16.83
N PHE A 97 -15.68 -19.83 16.23
CA PHE A 97 -14.95 -18.62 16.61
C PHE A 97 -15.80 -17.35 16.47
N LEU A 98 -16.49 -17.17 15.34
CA LEU A 98 -17.35 -16.01 15.10
C LEU A 98 -18.57 -15.99 16.03
N THR A 99 -19.15 -17.15 16.35
CA THR A 99 -20.22 -17.26 17.34
C THR A 99 -19.74 -16.84 18.73
N SER A 100 -18.54 -17.27 19.14
CA SER A 100 -17.94 -16.85 20.41
C SER A 100 -17.69 -15.34 20.46
N ILE A 101 -17.13 -14.74 19.40
CA ILE A 101 -16.94 -13.28 19.32
C ILE A 101 -18.30 -12.56 19.38
N LYS A 102 -19.29 -13.02 18.60
CA LYS A 102 -20.63 -12.43 18.61
C LYS A 102 -21.22 -12.46 20.02
N ALA A 103 -21.17 -13.60 20.70
CA ALA A 103 -21.70 -13.73 22.05
C ALA A 103 -20.99 -12.78 23.03
N MET A 104 -19.66 -12.68 22.94
CA MET A 104 -18.87 -11.76 23.77
C MET A 104 -19.23 -10.29 23.52
N VAL A 105 -19.29 -9.85 22.26
CA VAL A 105 -19.64 -8.46 21.89
C VAL A 105 -21.05 -8.12 22.35
N MET A 106 -22.03 -8.99 22.07
CA MET A 106 -23.41 -8.79 22.48
C MET A 106 -23.58 -8.78 24.01
N SER A 107 -22.73 -9.51 24.74
CA SER A 107 -22.70 -9.50 26.20
C SER A 107 -22.03 -8.25 26.78
N ALA A 108 -21.02 -7.70 26.11
CA ALA A 108 -20.24 -6.56 26.59
C ALA A 108 -20.94 -5.22 26.33
N ALA A 109 -21.70 -5.10 25.23
CA ALA A 109 -22.45 -3.89 24.87
C ALA A 109 -23.90 -4.22 24.45
N PRO A 110 -24.76 -4.68 25.39
CA PRO A 110 -26.12 -5.07 25.07
C PRO A 110 -26.92 -3.87 24.55
N GLY A 111 -27.52 -3.99 23.37
CA GLY A 111 -28.38 -2.95 22.77
C GLY A 111 -27.64 -1.82 22.06
N SER A 112 -26.36 -1.56 22.36
CA SER A 112 -25.57 -0.50 21.69
C SER A 112 -24.97 -0.96 20.36
N VAL A 113 -24.80 -2.27 20.17
CA VAL A 113 -24.24 -2.87 18.94
C VAL A 113 -25.28 -3.76 18.26
N LYS A 114 -25.46 -3.58 16.96
CA LYS A 114 -26.22 -4.47 16.08
C LYS A 114 -25.27 -5.38 15.33
N TRP A 115 -25.54 -6.69 15.40
CA TRP A 115 -24.83 -7.72 14.65
C TRP A 115 -25.82 -8.44 13.73
N GLU A 116 -25.90 -7.98 12.49
CA GLU A 116 -26.93 -8.39 11.54
C GLU A 116 -26.36 -9.08 10.32
N THR A 117 -27.14 -10.00 9.76
CA THR A 117 -26.84 -10.61 8.47
C THR A 117 -27.57 -9.81 7.40
N ARG A 118 -26.80 -9.30 6.43
CA ARG A 118 -27.30 -8.59 5.25
C ARG A 118 -27.06 -9.46 4.02
N GLU A 119 -27.73 -9.11 2.92
CA GLU A 119 -27.62 -9.83 1.65
C GLU A 119 -27.18 -8.87 0.54
N HIS A 120 -26.30 -9.35 -0.33
CA HIS A 120 -25.94 -8.71 -1.59
C HIS A 120 -25.80 -9.80 -2.65
N ASN A 121 -26.49 -9.68 -3.79
CA ASN A 121 -26.46 -10.68 -4.87
C ASN A 121 -26.65 -12.13 -4.40
N LYS A 122 -27.64 -12.37 -3.52
CA LYS A 122 -27.96 -13.69 -2.93
C LYS A 122 -26.82 -14.32 -2.11
N LYS A 123 -25.84 -13.54 -1.70
CA LYS A 123 -24.77 -13.93 -0.78
C LYS A 123 -24.89 -13.11 0.50
N SER A 124 -24.81 -13.81 1.62
CA SER A 124 -24.86 -13.17 2.93
C SER A 124 -23.50 -12.60 3.33
N TYR A 125 -23.55 -11.46 3.98
CA TYR A 125 -22.43 -10.88 4.73
C TYR A 125 -22.96 -10.36 6.06
N VAL A 126 -22.05 -10.02 6.96
CA VAL A 126 -22.41 -9.52 8.28
C VAL A 126 -22.00 -8.06 8.42
N ALA A 127 -22.90 -7.28 9.01
CA ALA A 127 -22.64 -5.93 9.44
C ALA A 127 -22.66 -5.86 10.98
N ILE A 128 -21.64 -5.23 11.54
CA ILE A 128 -21.52 -4.91 12.96
C ILE A 128 -21.55 -3.38 13.05
N THR A 129 -22.65 -2.83 13.55
CA THR A 129 -22.91 -1.39 13.58
C THR A 129 -23.20 -0.93 15.01
N SER A 130 -22.87 0.32 15.30
CA SER A 130 -23.23 0.99 16.55
C SER A 130 -24.50 1.82 16.34
N GLU A 131 -25.46 1.75 17.26
CA GLU A 131 -26.72 2.52 17.18
C GLU A 131 -26.55 3.97 17.64
N GLU A 132 -25.65 4.23 18.58
CA GLU A 132 -25.58 5.50 19.32
C GLU A 132 -24.39 6.38 18.93
N SER A 133 -23.48 5.91 18.08
CA SER A 133 -22.28 6.69 17.75
C SER A 133 -22.55 7.76 16.70
N ARG A 134 -22.13 8.99 17.01
CA ARG A 134 -22.05 10.10 16.04
C ARG A 134 -21.11 9.74 14.87
N GLU A 135 -20.09 8.96 15.16
CA GLU A 135 -19.21 8.34 14.18
C GLU A 135 -19.89 7.09 13.61
N LYS A 136 -20.16 7.07 12.31
CA LYS A 136 -20.79 5.92 11.61
C LYS A 136 -19.78 4.78 11.40
N LEU A 137 -19.03 4.42 12.44
CA LEU A 137 -18.06 3.35 12.39
C LEU A 137 -18.82 2.00 12.39
N ALA A 138 -18.51 1.19 11.40
CA ALA A 138 -19.10 -0.12 11.21
C ALA A 138 -18.02 -1.07 10.69
N ALA A 139 -18.11 -2.34 11.11
CA ALA A 139 -17.27 -3.40 10.58
C ALA A 139 -18.14 -4.38 9.80
N TYR A 140 -17.63 -4.80 8.65
CA TYR A 140 -18.31 -5.72 7.75
C TYR A 140 -17.40 -6.91 7.49
N TYR A 141 -17.99 -8.11 7.40
CA TYR A 141 -17.26 -9.28 6.93
C TYR A 141 -18.08 -10.20 6.04
N ALA A 142 -17.40 -10.84 5.10
CA ALA A 142 -17.96 -11.88 4.24
C ALA A 142 -17.02 -13.08 4.20
N ILE A 143 -17.61 -14.27 4.04
CA ILE A 143 -16.85 -15.51 3.82
C ILE A 143 -17.09 -15.93 2.37
N THR A 144 -16.07 -15.82 1.54
CA THR A 144 -16.16 -16.15 0.10
C THR A 144 -14.96 -16.98 -0.32
N ARG A 145 -15.18 -18.03 -1.13
CA ARG A 145 -14.11 -18.85 -1.75
C ARG A 145 -13.01 -19.31 -0.76
N GLY A 146 -13.37 -19.66 0.47
CA GLY A 146 -12.41 -20.11 1.50
C GLY A 146 -11.63 -19.00 2.19
N MET A 147 -12.07 -17.74 2.08
CA MET A 147 -11.46 -16.59 2.74
C MET A 147 -12.48 -15.87 3.63
N LEU A 148 -12.03 -15.40 4.79
CA LEU A 148 -12.74 -14.39 5.58
C LEU A 148 -12.18 -13.02 5.18
N THR A 149 -13.04 -12.14 4.68
CA THR A 149 -12.69 -10.76 4.35
C THR A 149 -13.36 -9.81 5.33
N ILE A 150 -12.60 -8.88 5.90
CA ILE A 150 -13.06 -7.87 6.86
C ILE A 150 -12.74 -6.48 6.29
N SER A 151 -13.67 -5.53 6.42
CA SER A 151 -13.50 -4.12 6.03
C SER A 151 -14.40 -3.21 6.84
N LEU A 152 -14.05 -1.92 6.93
CA LEU A 152 -14.93 -0.87 7.44
C LEU A 152 -15.84 -0.29 6.33
N ASN A 153 -15.64 -0.72 5.09
CA ASN A 153 -16.35 -0.24 3.91
C ASN A 153 -17.30 -1.33 3.36
N GLU A 154 -18.60 -1.12 3.56
CA GLU A 154 -19.64 -2.05 3.11
C GLU A 154 -19.62 -2.28 1.59
N LYS A 155 -19.45 -1.20 0.82
CA LYS A 155 -19.38 -1.28 -0.65
C LYS A 155 -18.21 -2.13 -1.09
N LEU A 156 -17.09 -2.09 -0.37
CA LEU A 156 -15.97 -2.97 -0.65
C LEU A 156 -16.32 -4.44 -0.40
N ILE A 157 -17.05 -4.77 0.67
CA ILE A 157 -17.52 -6.16 0.91
C ILE A 157 -18.49 -6.61 -0.19
N GLN A 158 -19.37 -5.73 -0.66
CA GLN A 158 -20.24 -6.02 -1.80
C GLN A 158 -19.44 -6.32 -3.07
N ARG A 159 -18.39 -5.54 -3.36
CA ARG A 159 -17.46 -5.83 -4.48
C ARG A 159 -16.70 -7.15 -4.30
N VAL A 160 -16.32 -7.51 -3.07
CA VAL A 160 -15.71 -8.82 -2.77
C VAL A 160 -16.66 -9.95 -3.12
N ILE A 161 -17.93 -9.81 -2.75
CA ILE A 161 -18.99 -10.77 -3.12
C ILE A 161 -19.13 -10.86 -4.65
N ASP A 162 -19.21 -9.72 -5.34
CA ASP A 162 -19.38 -9.67 -6.79
C ASP A 162 -18.23 -10.39 -7.51
N ARG A 163 -16.99 -10.12 -7.12
CA ARG A 163 -15.81 -10.83 -7.62
C ARG A 163 -15.83 -12.33 -7.32
N SER A 164 -16.46 -12.74 -6.23
CA SER A 164 -16.56 -14.15 -5.86
C SER A 164 -17.61 -14.92 -6.68
N LEU A 165 -18.56 -14.22 -7.29
CA LEU A 165 -19.60 -14.78 -8.15
C LEU A 165 -19.16 -14.90 -9.61
N ASP A 166 -18.12 -14.15 -10.02
CA ASP A 166 -17.58 -14.24 -11.37
C ASP A 166 -16.72 -15.50 -11.52
N ASP A 167 -17.27 -16.55 -12.13
CA ASP A 167 -16.58 -17.80 -12.43
C ASP A 167 -15.47 -17.65 -13.50
N LYS A 168 -15.48 -16.54 -14.27
CA LYS A 168 -14.41 -16.20 -15.24
C LYS A 168 -13.29 -15.39 -14.62
N ALA A 169 -13.48 -14.85 -13.42
CA ALA A 169 -12.41 -14.28 -12.63
C ALA A 169 -11.55 -15.43 -12.11
N ASP A 170 -10.67 -15.91 -13.00
CA ASP A 170 -9.59 -16.82 -12.69
C ASP A 170 -8.89 -16.23 -11.47
N GLN A 171 -9.06 -16.88 -10.31
CA GLN A 171 -8.36 -16.42 -9.12
C GLN A 171 -6.89 -16.47 -9.50
N PRO A 172 -6.19 -15.32 -9.56
CA PRO A 172 -4.77 -15.39 -9.84
C PRO A 172 -4.21 -16.24 -8.71
N LYS A 173 -3.56 -17.35 -9.06
CA LYS A 173 -2.81 -18.11 -8.05
C LYS A 173 -1.97 -17.07 -7.33
N ALA A 174 -2.03 -16.99 -6.00
CA ALA A 174 -1.28 -15.96 -5.27
C ALA A 174 0.21 -15.93 -5.68
N ALA A 175 0.74 -17.10 -6.08
CA ALA A 175 2.06 -17.31 -6.67
C ALA A 175 2.31 -16.67 -8.04
N SER A 176 1.29 -16.39 -8.86
CA SER A 176 1.45 -15.70 -10.16
C SER A 176 1.42 -14.19 -10.04
N LEU A 177 0.93 -13.64 -8.92
CA LEU A 177 0.88 -12.20 -8.71
C LEU A 177 2.17 -11.63 -8.15
N MET A 178 3.00 -12.43 -7.47
CA MET A 178 4.13 -11.91 -6.69
C MET A 178 5.37 -12.82 -6.77
N PRO A 179 6.58 -12.24 -6.86
CA PRO A 179 7.82 -12.99 -7.08
C PRO A 179 8.33 -13.74 -5.82
N GLY A 180 7.70 -13.57 -4.66
CA GLY A 180 8.10 -14.18 -3.38
C GLY A 180 7.11 -15.21 -2.85
N ARG A 181 7.60 -16.17 -2.05
CA ARG A 181 6.76 -17.22 -1.43
C ARG A 181 6.35 -16.93 0.02
N SER A 182 7.05 -16.02 0.71
CA SER A 182 6.80 -15.71 2.12
C SER A 182 6.09 -14.38 2.31
N ILE A 183 6.57 -13.33 1.65
CA ILE A 183 5.93 -12.01 1.61
C ILE A 183 5.85 -11.58 0.15
N GLY A 184 4.76 -10.91 -0.22
CA GLY A 184 4.71 -10.19 -1.47
C GLY A 184 4.01 -8.84 -1.31
N VAL A 185 4.48 -7.87 -2.08
CA VAL A 185 3.88 -6.56 -2.24
C VAL A 185 3.69 -6.28 -3.72
N ARG A 186 2.52 -5.78 -4.10
CA ARG A 186 2.21 -5.33 -5.45
C ARG A 186 1.63 -3.92 -5.36
N VAL A 187 2.19 -3.00 -6.14
CA VAL A 187 1.77 -1.59 -6.21
C VAL A 187 1.50 -1.24 -7.67
N GLN A 188 0.29 -0.80 -7.99
CA GLN A 188 -0.10 -0.37 -9.33
C GLN A 188 0.03 1.14 -9.50
N ARG A 189 -0.01 1.60 -10.75
CA ARG A 189 0.13 3.02 -11.13
C ARG A 189 -0.74 3.95 -10.29
N GLU A 190 -1.98 3.58 -10.02
CA GLU A 190 -2.93 4.39 -9.27
C GLU A 190 -2.43 4.64 -7.84
N ALA A 191 -1.92 3.61 -7.17
CA ALA A 191 -1.31 3.76 -5.85
C ALA A 191 0.02 4.52 -5.91
N LEU A 192 0.83 4.32 -6.95
CA LEU A 192 2.07 5.07 -7.17
C LEU A 192 1.79 6.58 -7.35
N ALA A 193 0.75 6.93 -8.11
CA ALA A 193 0.33 8.31 -8.32
C ALA A 193 -0.21 8.96 -7.04
N LEU A 194 -0.91 8.19 -6.20
CA LEU A 194 -1.35 8.66 -4.88
C LEU A 194 -0.15 8.94 -3.97
N LEU A 195 0.78 7.98 -3.86
CA LEU A 195 2.01 8.14 -3.07
C LEU A 195 2.83 9.34 -3.54
N GLU A 196 2.93 9.54 -4.85
CA GLU A 196 3.52 10.73 -5.47
C GLU A 196 2.82 12.01 -5.03
N THR A 197 1.49 12.06 -5.10
CA THR A 197 0.72 13.27 -4.76
C THR A 197 0.94 13.70 -3.32
N ILE A 198 0.95 12.75 -2.38
CA ILE A 198 1.14 13.04 -0.95
C ILE A 198 2.60 13.29 -0.56
N SER A 199 3.57 12.77 -1.32
CA SER A 199 5.01 12.93 -1.02
C SER A 199 5.72 13.96 -1.90
N ARG A 200 4.98 14.65 -2.78
CA ARG A 200 5.52 15.48 -3.86
C ARG A 200 6.52 16.52 -3.38
N GLU A 201 6.20 17.28 -2.35
CA GLU A 201 7.07 18.37 -1.87
C GLU A 201 8.39 17.85 -1.31
N GLN A 202 8.34 16.84 -0.45
CA GLN A 202 9.54 16.22 0.11
C GLN A 202 10.40 15.56 -0.98
N LEU A 203 9.78 14.80 -1.88
CA LEU A 203 10.50 14.09 -2.94
C LEU A 203 11.16 15.06 -3.92
N VAL A 204 10.45 16.11 -4.34
CA VAL A 204 10.97 17.14 -5.24
C VAL A 204 12.07 17.95 -4.59
N SER A 205 11.90 18.37 -3.32
CA SER A 205 12.91 19.11 -2.57
C SER A 205 14.21 18.31 -2.43
N GLU A 206 14.10 17.03 -2.08
CA GLU A 206 15.26 16.13 -1.97
C GLU A 206 15.97 15.92 -3.32
N MET A 207 15.21 15.73 -4.41
CA MET A 207 15.78 15.62 -5.75
C MET A 207 16.46 16.91 -6.22
N GLN A 208 15.85 18.06 -5.94
CA GLN A 208 16.41 19.37 -6.26
C GLN A 208 17.72 19.59 -5.51
N ARG A 209 17.74 19.33 -4.19
CA ARG A 209 18.94 19.41 -3.36
C ARG A 209 20.06 18.55 -3.93
N LYS A 210 19.79 17.25 -4.15
CA LYS A 210 20.77 16.32 -4.76
C LYS A 210 21.22 16.76 -6.14
N SER A 211 20.33 17.36 -6.94
CA SER A 211 20.70 17.91 -8.23
C SER A 211 21.68 19.08 -8.11
N TRP A 212 21.47 19.95 -7.12
CA TRP A 212 22.28 21.14 -6.88
C TRP A 212 23.63 20.83 -6.24
N ASP A 213 23.71 19.78 -5.42
CA ASP A 213 24.97 19.30 -4.82
C ASP A 213 26.03 18.92 -5.88
N ASN A 214 25.59 18.57 -7.09
CA ASN A 214 26.49 18.29 -8.22
C ASN A 214 27.08 19.56 -8.86
N LEU A 215 26.42 20.71 -8.74
CA LEU A 215 26.80 21.92 -9.49
C LEU A 215 28.18 22.49 -9.11
N PRO A 216 28.57 22.56 -7.81
CA PRO A 216 29.87 23.09 -7.43
C PRO A 216 31.04 22.38 -8.12
N ILE A 217 31.05 21.04 -8.13
CA ILE A 217 32.13 20.29 -8.76
C ILE A 217 32.11 20.41 -10.30
N LEU A 218 30.92 20.45 -10.90
CA LEU A 218 30.78 20.65 -12.34
C LEU A 218 31.25 22.06 -12.77
N ASN A 219 31.03 23.08 -11.92
CA ASN A 219 31.55 24.42 -12.12
C ASN A 219 33.09 24.44 -12.13
N GLU A 220 33.73 23.72 -11.22
CA GLU A 220 35.20 23.62 -11.19
C GLU A 220 35.76 22.96 -12.44
N TRP A 221 35.07 21.94 -12.98
CA TRP A 221 35.44 21.35 -14.28
C TRP A 221 35.24 22.32 -15.44
N LYS A 222 34.15 23.06 -15.45
CA LYS A 222 33.91 24.05 -16.50
C LYS A 222 34.98 25.16 -16.50
N LYS A 223 35.38 25.66 -15.33
CA LYS A 223 36.47 26.66 -15.18
C LYS A 223 37.81 26.18 -15.74
N ARG A 224 38.05 24.86 -15.72
CA ARG A 224 39.25 24.23 -16.29
C ARG A 224 39.14 23.96 -17.81
N GLY A 225 38.04 24.35 -18.45
CA GLY A 225 37.84 24.21 -19.89
C GLY A 225 37.55 22.78 -20.36
N VAL A 226 37.19 21.86 -19.47
CA VAL A 226 36.85 20.47 -19.81
C VAL A 226 35.33 20.26 -19.84
N SER A 227 34.88 19.18 -20.50
CA SER A 227 33.48 18.72 -20.49
C SER A 227 33.11 18.24 -19.08
N PRO A 228 32.27 18.96 -18.30
CA PRO A 228 32.17 18.71 -16.85
C PRO A 228 31.68 17.31 -16.48
N VAL A 229 30.59 16.85 -17.10
CA VAL A 229 29.97 15.55 -16.77
C VAL A 229 30.83 14.38 -17.25
N GLU A 230 31.38 14.47 -18.47
CA GLU A 230 32.22 13.42 -19.04
C GLU A 230 33.57 13.32 -18.35
N PHE A 231 34.19 14.45 -18.02
CA PHE A 231 35.44 14.49 -17.28
C PHE A 231 35.28 13.88 -15.89
N HIS A 232 34.21 14.23 -15.16
CA HIS A 232 33.91 13.63 -13.86
C HIS A 232 33.73 12.11 -13.98
N ALA A 233 32.88 11.65 -14.91
CA ALA A 233 32.62 10.23 -15.12
C ALA A 233 33.89 9.43 -15.45
N ARG A 234 34.81 10.00 -16.23
CA ARG A 234 36.06 9.35 -16.64
C ARG A 234 37.05 9.16 -15.49
N HIS A 235 37.14 10.12 -14.57
CA HIS A 235 38.17 10.13 -13.52
C HIS A 235 37.66 9.63 -12.17
N TRP A 236 36.36 9.79 -11.88
CA TRP A 236 35.73 9.29 -10.63
C TRP A 236 34.92 8.00 -10.83
N HIS A 237 34.89 7.46 -12.06
CA HIS A 237 34.13 6.26 -12.42
C HIS A 237 32.64 6.32 -12.05
N THR A 238 32.11 7.52 -11.85
CA THR A 238 30.75 7.79 -11.42
C THR A 238 30.17 8.89 -12.30
N ARG A 239 29.07 8.62 -13.00
CA ARG A 239 28.40 9.65 -13.80
C ARG A 239 27.45 10.45 -12.91
N LEU A 240 27.68 11.75 -12.80
CA LEU A 240 26.73 12.65 -12.15
C LEU A 240 25.47 12.78 -13.01
N ILE A 241 24.33 12.43 -12.41
CA ILE A 241 23.01 12.44 -13.06
C ILE A 241 22.08 13.41 -12.34
N CYS A 242 21.21 14.06 -13.11
CA CYS A 242 20.10 14.83 -12.53
C CYS A 242 19.02 13.84 -12.05
N PRO A 243 18.62 13.84 -10.76
CA PRO A 243 17.62 12.91 -10.24
C PRO A 243 16.26 12.98 -10.96
N GLY A 244 15.89 14.14 -11.47
CA GLY A 244 14.67 14.35 -12.26
C GLY A 244 14.80 13.97 -13.74
N GLY A 245 15.75 13.11 -14.12
CA GLY A 245 15.92 12.64 -15.51
C GLY A 245 16.48 13.66 -16.51
N GLY A 246 16.92 14.83 -16.03
CA GLY A 246 17.51 15.89 -16.85
C GLY A 246 19.01 15.71 -17.15
N THR A 247 19.60 16.74 -17.71
CA THR A 247 21.06 16.85 -17.93
C THR A 247 21.59 18.10 -17.24
N TYR A 248 22.93 18.19 -17.14
CA TYR A 248 23.62 19.39 -16.67
C TYR A 248 24.16 20.16 -17.86
N ARG A 249 23.92 21.47 -17.89
CA ARG A 249 24.44 22.37 -18.92
C ARG A 249 24.99 23.64 -18.30
N TRP A 250 25.86 24.30 -19.04
CA TRP A 250 26.36 25.61 -18.66
C TRP A 250 25.32 26.69 -18.97
N ASN A 251 25.05 27.56 -18.00
CA ASN A 251 24.23 28.75 -18.16
C ASN A 251 25.16 29.96 -18.36
N GLU A 252 25.19 30.50 -19.58
CA GLU A 252 26.05 31.63 -19.93
C GLU A 252 25.65 32.94 -19.24
N LYS A 253 24.37 33.12 -18.90
CA LYS A 253 23.89 34.35 -18.27
C LYS A 253 24.34 34.44 -16.82
N ASP A 254 24.26 33.33 -16.12
CA ASP A 254 24.54 33.25 -14.68
C ASP A 254 25.94 32.69 -14.38
N GLN A 255 26.70 32.36 -15.43
CA GLN A 255 28.08 31.84 -15.36
C GLN A 255 28.21 30.66 -14.38
N THR A 256 27.26 29.74 -14.43
CA THR A 256 27.20 28.56 -13.58
C THR A 256 26.58 27.36 -14.30
N MET A 257 26.90 26.16 -13.85
CA MET A 257 26.22 24.94 -14.25
C MET A 257 24.80 24.93 -13.70
N GLU A 258 23.86 24.43 -14.50
CA GLU A 258 22.45 24.27 -14.11
C GLU A 258 21.92 22.89 -14.52
N SER A 259 20.91 22.43 -13.80
CA SER A 259 20.07 21.30 -14.23
C SER A 259 19.04 21.77 -15.25
N THR A 260 18.84 21.01 -16.32
CA THR A 260 17.75 21.28 -17.29
C THR A 260 16.36 21.14 -16.69
N VAL A 261 16.25 20.46 -15.54
CA VAL A 261 14.98 20.22 -14.82
C VAL A 261 14.85 21.21 -13.66
N PHE A 262 15.85 21.27 -12.77
CA PHE A 262 15.76 22.02 -11.52
C PHE A 262 16.35 23.44 -11.56
N GLY A 263 17.05 23.81 -12.63
CA GLY A 263 17.81 25.07 -12.68
C GLY A 263 19.05 25.03 -11.78
N HIS A 264 19.36 26.16 -11.15
CA HIS A 264 20.43 26.33 -10.16
C HIS A 264 19.90 27.11 -8.93
N PRO A 265 20.60 27.09 -7.78
CA PRO A 265 20.08 27.68 -6.53
C PRO A 265 19.60 29.14 -6.63
N ASP A 266 20.29 30.00 -7.39
CA ASP A 266 19.91 31.41 -7.54
C ASP A 266 18.76 31.65 -8.54
N ARG A 267 18.42 30.64 -9.34
CA ARG A 267 17.29 30.67 -10.26
C ARG A 267 16.65 29.28 -10.35
N PRO A 268 15.94 28.85 -9.28
CA PRO A 268 15.25 27.58 -9.28
C PRO A 268 14.18 27.58 -10.37
N ARG A 269 14.01 26.44 -11.04
CA ARG A 269 12.84 26.22 -11.88
C ARG A 269 11.69 25.76 -10.99
N GLU A 270 10.54 26.40 -11.13
CA GLU A 270 9.33 26.06 -10.35
C GLU A 270 8.45 25.03 -11.06
N ASN A 271 8.51 24.98 -12.40
CA ASN A 271 7.72 24.08 -13.23
C ASN A 271 8.59 22.97 -13.81
N PHE A 272 8.53 21.80 -13.20
CA PHE A 272 9.21 20.59 -13.67
C PHE A 272 8.35 19.85 -14.71
N PRO A 273 8.96 19.24 -15.74
CA PRO A 273 8.21 18.39 -16.65
C PRO A 273 7.63 17.18 -15.89
N PRO A 274 6.44 16.66 -16.26
CA PRO A 274 5.87 15.46 -15.63
C PRO A 274 6.81 14.25 -15.65
N THR A 275 7.69 14.18 -16.66
CA THR A 275 8.74 13.15 -16.79
C THR A 275 9.83 13.22 -15.73
N ALA A 276 9.95 14.34 -15.02
CA ALA A 276 10.92 14.49 -13.93
C ALA A 276 10.48 13.79 -12.64
N HIS A 277 9.29 13.18 -12.63
CA HIS A 277 8.82 12.44 -11.47
C HIS A 277 9.51 11.06 -11.35
N PRO A 278 10.02 10.65 -10.18
CA PRO A 278 10.71 9.36 -10.00
C PRO A 278 9.90 8.14 -10.41
N MET A 279 8.58 8.26 -10.33
CA MET A 279 7.65 7.17 -10.58
C MET A 279 7.05 7.24 -12.00
N HIS A 280 7.48 8.22 -12.81
CA HIS A 280 7.01 8.40 -14.17
C HIS A 280 7.27 7.15 -15.02
N GLY A 281 6.26 6.71 -15.76
CA GLY A 281 6.32 5.56 -16.65
C GLY A 281 6.36 4.22 -15.93
N ILE A 282 6.27 4.18 -14.60
CA ILE A 282 6.11 2.92 -13.85
C ILE A 282 4.64 2.55 -13.84
N ARG A 283 4.32 1.39 -14.44
CA ARG A 283 2.98 0.82 -14.44
C ARG A 283 2.72 0.02 -13.16
N GLU A 284 3.72 -0.73 -12.72
CA GLU A 284 3.57 -1.66 -11.61
C GLU A 284 4.92 -1.95 -10.96
N VAL A 285 4.94 -2.05 -9.63
CA VAL A 285 6.06 -2.55 -8.84
C VAL A 285 5.63 -3.80 -8.11
N ARG A 286 6.43 -4.85 -8.21
CA ARG A 286 6.25 -6.08 -7.43
C ARG A 286 7.49 -6.34 -6.60
N PHE A 287 7.29 -6.62 -5.33
CA PHE A 287 8.34 -7.05 -4.42
C PHE A 287 7.96 -8.41 -3.83
N GLY A 288 8.95 -9.26 -3.66
CA GLY A 288 8.79 -10.59 -3.10
C GLY A 288 9.94 -10.94 -2.18
N LEU A 289 9.61 -11.54 -1.04
CA LEU A 289 10.56 -12.12 -0.11
C LEU A 289 10.27 -13.62 0.04
N THR A 290 11.32 -14.43 0.03
CA THR A 290 11.26 -15.85 0.34
C THR A 290 12.28 -16.16 1.43
N PHE A 291 11.82 -16.71 2.55
CA PHE A 291 12.72 -17.32 3.52
C PHE A 291 13.14 -18.70 3.02
N GLU A 292 14.44 -18.93 2.93
CA GLU A 292 15.05 -20.19 2.53
C GLU A 292 15.73 -20.82 3.75
N HIS A 293 16.21 -22.06 3.63
CA HIS A 293 16.83 -22.76 4.75
C HIS A 293 18.05 -22.01 5.32
N ASP A 294 18.84 -21.36 4.47
CA ASP A 294 20.09 -20.68 4.85
C ASP A 294 20.12 -19.18 4.52
N GLY A 295 18.96 -18.53 4.39
CA GLY A 295 18.92 -17.10 4.11
C GLY A 295 17.59 -16.56 3.64
N LEU A 296 17.63 -15.41 2.97
CA LEU A 296 16.48 -14.76 2.37
C LEU A 296 16.77 -14.45 0.90
N ARG A 297 15.79 -14.67 0.04
CA ARG A 297 15.78 -14.18 -1.34
C ARG A 297 14.79 -13.05 -1.47
N ALA A 298 15.28 -11.87 -1.87
CA ALA A 298 14.47 -10.73 -2.24
C ALA A 298 14.44 -10.55 -3.76
N GLN A 299 13.27 -10.30 -4.33
CA GLN A 299 13.07 -10.06 -5.75
C GLN A 299 12.21 -8.81 -5.94
N GLY A 300 12.62 -7.95 -6.87
CA GLY A 300 11.90 -6.74 -7.25
C GLY A 300 11.71 -6.68 -8.76
N GLU A 301 10.49 -6.45 -9.21
CA GLU A 301 10.13 -6.25 -10.61
C GLU A 301 9.52 -4.86 -10.77
N VAL A 302 10.00 -4.10 -11.75
CA VAL A 302 9.43 -2.80 -12.12
C VAL A 302 8.97 -2.90 -13.56
N LEU A 303 7.66 -2.88 -13.76
CA LEU A 303 7.06 -2.87 -15.09
C LEU A 303 6.85 -1.42 -15.49
N ARG A 304 7.40 -1.05 -16.65
CA ARG A 304 7.27 0.27 -17.25
C ARG A 304 6.47 0.21 -18.54
N ASP A 305 5.94 1.36 -18.96
CA ASP A 305 5.36 1.54 -20.31
C ASP A 305 6.43 1.52 -21.41
#